data_AF-A0A967PXJ1-F1
#
_entry.id   AF-A0A967PXJ1-F1
#
_cell.length_a   1.000
_cell.length_b   1.000
_cell.length_c   1.000
_cell.angle_alpha   90.00
_cell.angle_beta   90.00
_cell.angle_gamma   90.00
#
_symmetry.space_group_name_H-M   'P 1'
#
loop_
_entity.id
_entity.type
_entity.pdbx_description
1 polymer ?
#
loop_
_entity_poly.entity_id
_entity_poly.type
_entity_poly.pdbx_seq_one_letter_code
_entity_poly.pdbx_strand_id
1 'polypeptide(L)'
;MEYDPRLAYLYDKGLYFYNGVSGKWEPLPSKDIQWRHTVRALIHLPYARLAVFGHHEIMNEGIASWYQFKECDCAASPDYPKGTQLLVTSQAEPERSVVVTINDWGPDRSVFPERVIDLDVTAFDQIGDWRRGTMAVTVEPYVSTTDEFIMVTSND
;
A
#
# COMPACT_ATOMS: atom_id res chain seq x y z
N MET A 1 -12.89 -14.15 7.80
CA MET A 1 -11.90 -13.43 6.97
C MET A 1 -11.32 -14.44 6.00
N GLU A 2 -11.37 -14.17 4.70
CA GLU A 2 -10.63 -14.96 3.72
C GLU A 2 -9.13 -14.59 3.88
N TYR A 3 -8.27 -15.60 3.97
CA TYR A 3 -6.82 -15.40 4.10
C TYR A 3 -6.30 -14.72 2.83
N ASP A 4 -5.95 -13.43 2.89
CA ASP A 4 -5.17 -12.79 1.83
C ASP A 4 -3.73 -12.55 2.30
N PRO A 5 -2.78 -13.42 1.91
CA PRO A 5 -1.37 -13.27 2.28
C PRO A 5 -0.75 -12.02 1.65
N ARG A 6 -1.38 -11.44 0.61
CA ARG A 6 -0.86 -10.25 -0.08
C ARG A 6 -0.81 -9.03 0.83
N LEU A 7 -1.65 -8.96 1.86
CA LEU A 7 -1.65 -7.86 2.83
C LEU A 7 -0.29 -7.68 3.52
N ALA A 8 0.45 -8.77 3.77
CA ALA A 8 1.79 -8.69 4.35
C ALA A 8 2.80 -7.96 3.45
N TYR A 9 2.57 -8.02 2.13
CA TYR A 9 3.44 -7.45 1.11
C TYR A 9 3.01 -6.03 0.67
N LEU A 10 1.90 -5.49 1.19
CA LEU A 10 1.49 -4.13 0.87
C LEU A 10 2.29 -3.09 1.68
N TYR A 11 2.88 -3.50 2.79
CA TYR A 11 3.53 -2.59 3.73
C TYR A 11 5.05 -2.75 3.70
N ASP A 12 5.77 -1.71 4.15
CA ASP A 12 7.22 -1.75 4.33
C ASP A 12 7.64 -2.89 5.28
N LYS A 13 6.78 -3.30 6.22
CA LYS A 13 7.08 -4.42 7.13
C LYS A 13 5.92 -5.41 7.22
N GLY A 14 6.27 -6.69 7.18
CA GLY A 14 5.34 -7.79 7.35
C GLY A 14 5.71 -8.68 8.54
N LEU A 15 4.70 -9.26 9.20
CA LEU A 15 4.89 -10.29 10.23
C LEU A 15 4.89 -11.67 9.56
N TYR A 16 5.81 -12.53 9.94
CA TYR A 16 5.97 -13.87 9.37
C TYR A 16 6.04 -14.90 10.49
N PHE A 17 5.53 -16.09 10.22
CA PHE A 17 5.71 -17.24 11.10
C PHE A 17 6.64 -18.27 10.45
N TYR A 18 7.41 -18.98 11.27
CA TYR A 18 8.21 -20.09 10.78
C TYR A 18 7.35 -21.36 10.67
N ASN A 19 7.12 -21.83 9.45
CA ASN A 19 6.46 -23.10 9.20
C ASN A 19 7.48 -24.24 9.30
N GLY A 20 7.39 -25.01 10.39
CA GLY A 20 8.30 -26.13 10.64
C GLY A 20 8.14 -27.32 9.68
N VAL A 21 7.02 -27.41 8.97
CA VAL A 21 6.77 -28.47 7.96
C VAL A 21 7.46 -28.12 6.65
N SER A 22 7.33 -26.88 6.18
CA SER A 22 7.95 -26.43 4.93
C SER A 22 9.41 -25.97 5.11
N GLY A 23 9.82 -25.67 6.35
CA GLY A 23 11.13 -25.11 6.65
C GLY A 23 11.30 -23.65 6.20
N LYS A 24 10.19 -22.93 6.02
CA LYS A 24 10.16 -21.57 5.44
C LYS A 24 9.50 -20.57 6.37
N TRP A 25 9.86 -19.31 6.20
CA TRP A 25 9.11 -18.19 6.73
C TRP A 25 7.92 -17.92 5.80
N GLU A 26 6.71 -17.91 6.37
CA GLU A 26 5.47 -17.69 5.64
C GLU A 26 4.78 -16.42 6.17
N PRO A 27 4.24 -15.58 5.27
CA PRO A 27 3.64 -14.30 5.65
C PRO A 27 2.36 -14.52 6.46
N LEU A 28 2.19 -13.72 7.50
CA LEU A 28 0.93 -13.54 8.19
C LEU A 28 0.23 -12.31 7.61
N PRO A 29 -1.12 -12.30 7.51
CA PRO A 29 -1.85 -11.11 7.10
C PRO A 29 -1.65 -10.02 8.17
N SER A 30 -0.69 -9.14 7.90
CA SER A 30 -0.22 -8.14 8.86
C SER A 30 -0.37 -6.73 8.32
N LYS A 31 -0.58 -5.79 9.23
CA LYS A 31 -0.59 -4.35 8.95
C LYS A 31 0.61 -3.69 9.62
N ASP A 32 1.39 -2.94 8.85
CA ASP A 32 2.39 -2.02 9.41
C ASP A 32 1.70 -0.72 9.82
N ILE A 33 1.81 -0.38 11.09
CA ILE A 33 1.27 0.85 11.67
C ILE A 33 2.47 1.73 11.99
N GLN A 34 2.97 2.41 10.95
CA GLN A 34 4.24 3.14 11.00
C GLN A 34 4.29 4.18 12.14
N TRP A 35 3.21 4.94 12.34
CA TRP A 35 3.12 5.96 13.39
C TRP A 35 3.18 5.41 14.83
N ARG A 36 2.88 4.12 15.03
CA ARG A 36 3.04 3.43 16.32
C ARG A 36 4.34 2.63 16.41
N HIS A 37 5.10 2.54 15.31
CA HIS A 37 6.22 1.61 15.16
C HIS A 37 5.82 0.16 15.49
N THR A 38 4.65 -0.28 15.03
CA THR A 38 4.12 -1.63 15.33
C THR A 38 3.65 -2.34 14.07
N VAL A 39 3.95 -3.63 13.96
CA VAL A 39 3.32 -4.52 12.97
C VAL A 39 2.33 -5.42 13.72
N ARG A 40 1.09 -5.49 13.25
CA ARG A 40 0.03 -6.30 13.88
C ARG A 40 -0.47 -7.38 12.93
N ALA A 41 -0.68 -8.58 13.46
CA ALA A 41 -1.40 -9.65 12.79
C ALA A 41 -2.29 -10.38 13.80
N LEU A 42 -3.40 -10.95 13.34
CA LEU A 42 -4.20 -11.90 14.10
C LEU A 42 -3.71 -13.31 13.76
N ILE A 43 -3.39 -14.11 14.78
CA ILE A 43 -3.00 -15.51 14.61
C ILE A 43 -3.87 -16.38 15.52
N HIS A 44 -4.22 -17.57 15.02
CA HIS A 44 -4.92 -18.60 15.80
C HIS A 44 -3.96 -19.70 16.29
N LEU A 45 -2.65 -19.50 16.13
CA LEU A 45 -1.64 -20.45 16.58
C LEU A 45 -1.39 -20.25 18.09
N PRO A 46 -1.48 -21.31 18.92
CA PRO A 46 -1.26 -21.19 20.37
C PRO A 46 0.20 -20.84 20.72
N TYR A 47 1.12 -21.13 19.81
CA TYR A 47 2.51 -20.69 19.84
C TYR A 47 3.01 -20.56 18.40
N ALA A 48 3.88 -19.57 18.16
CA ALA A 48 4.53 -19.38 16.87
C ALA A 48 5.91 -18.76 17.08
N ARG A 49 6.88 -19.15 16.24
CA ARG A 49 8.11 -18.38 16.07
C ARG A 49 7.81 -17.27 15.06
N LEU A 50 7.98 -16.03 15.48
CA LEU A 50 7.64 -14.86 14.69
C LEU A 50 8.89 -14.07 14.30
N ALA A 51 8.84 -13.46 13.13
CA ALA A 51 9.83 -12.49 12.68
C ALA A 51 9.13 -11.34 11.96
N VAL A 52 9.75 -10.16 12.00
CA VAL A 52 9.37 -9.02 11.18
C VAL A 52 10.39 -8.91 10.05
N PHE A 53 9.92 -8.91 8.81
CA PHE A 53 10.77 -8.68 7.64
C PHE A 53 10.42 -7.34 6.99
N GLY A 54 11.44 -6.66 6.48
CA GLY A 54 11.29 -5.39 5.74
C GLY A 54 11.24 -5.62 4.23
N HIS A 55 10.31 -4.94 3.58
CA HIS A 55 10.03 -4.92 2.15
C HIS A 55 10.63 -3.65 1.53
N HIS A 56 11.96 -3.59 1.51
CA HIS A 56 12.74 -2.45 0.97
C HIS A 56 12.56 -2.24 -0.54
N GLU A 57 11.75 -3.06 -1.20
CA GLU A 57 11.45 -2.97 -2.63
C GLU A 57 10.28 -2.01 -2.93
N ILE A 58 9.49 -1.65 -1.90
CA ILE A 58 8.36 -0.74 -2.06
C ILE A 58 8.85 0.70 -1.91
N MET A 59 8.59 1.52 -2.92
CA MET A 59 8.80 2.95 -2.85
C MET A 59 7.52 3.59 -2.33
N ASN A 60 7.56 4.18 -1.14
CA ASN A 60 6.42 4.87 -0.53
C ASN A 60 6.48 6.40 -0.71
N GLU A 61 7.60 6.93 -1.19
CA GLU A 61 7.78 8.35 -1.47
C GLU A 61 8.47 8.51 -2.82
N GLY A 62 8.02 9.47 -3.62
CA GLY A 62 8.62 9.74 -4.92
C GLY A 62 7.79 10.68 -5.76
N ILE A 63 7.99 10.64 -7.07
CA ILE A 63 7.27 11.48 -8.02
C ILE A 63 6.02 10.77 -8.52
N ALA A 64 4.87 11.41 -8.40
CA ALA A 64 3.68 11.06 -9.18
C ALA A 64 3.75 11.72 -10.56
N SER A 65 3.38 10.98 -11.59
CA SER A 65 3.01 11.55 -12.89
C SER A 65 1.53 11.27 -13.19
N TRP A 66 1.04 11.68 -14.35
CA TRP A 66 -0.34 11.39 -14.73
C TRP A 66 -0.51 10.94 -16.18
N TYR A 67 -1.63 10.28 -16.43
CA TYR A 67 -2.12 9.92 -17.75
C TYR A 67 -3.62 10.19 -17.86
N GLN A 68 -4.14 10.36 -19.07
CA GLN A 68 -5.57 10.58 -19.30
C GLN A 68 -6.19 9.28 -19.82
N PHE A 69 -6.98 8.60 -18.98
CA PHE A 69 -7.59 7.32 -19.35
C PHE A 69 -9.11 7.30 -19.26
N LYS A 70 -9.65 7.33 -18.04
CA LYS A 70 -11.09 7.09 -17.79
C LYS A 70 -11.71 8.05 -16.81
N GLU A 71 -11.00 9.10 -16.42
CA GLU A 71 -11.47 10.10 -15.47
C GLU A 71 -11.88 9.44 -14.14
N CYS A 72 -10.99 8.61 -13.59
CA CYS A 72 -11.24 7.83 -12.37
C CYS A 72 -10.24 8.09 -11.25
N ASP A 73 -10.62 7.74 -10.02
CA ASP A 73 -9.71 7.65 -8.87
C ASP A 73 -8.89 6.37 -8.94
N CYS A 74 -8.00 6.31 -9.93
CA CYS A 74 -7.28 5.12 -10.33
C CYS A 74 -5.82 5.44 -10.69
N ALA A 75 -4.97 4.43 -10.63
CA ALA A 75 -3.53 4.62 -10.82
C ALA A 75 -2.83 3.35 -11.36
N ALA A 76 -1.66 3.54 -11.93
CA ALA A 76 -0.70 2.48 -12.20
C ALA A 76 0.38 2.45 -11.11
N SER A 77 0.75 1.26 -10.66
CA SER A 77 1.86 1.06 -9.72
C SER A 77 2.78 -0.09 -10.16
N PRO A 78 4.11 0.03 -9.98
CA PRO A 78 5.03 -1.08 -10.20
C PRO A 78 5.14 -1.98 -8.96
N ASP A 79 4.77 -1.47 -7.78
CA ASP A 79 4.92 -2.14 -6.49
C ASP A 79 3.64 -2.79 -6.01
N TYR A 80 2.49 -2.19 -6.33
CA TYR A 80 1.19 -2.62 -5.84
C TYR A 80 0.39 -3.37 -6.91
N PRO A 81 -0.20 -4.53 -6.57
CA PRO A 81 -1.01 -5.28 -7.52
C PRO A 81 -2.33 -4.57 -7.84
N LYS A 82 -2.91 -4.88 -9.01
CA LYS A 82 -4.24 -4.40 -9.40
C LYS A 82 -5.28 -4.74 -8.33
N GLY A 83 -6.17 -3.79 -8.04
CA GLY A 83 -7.20 -3.88 -7.01
C GLY A 83 -6.79 -3.33 -5.65
N THR A 84 -5.50 -3.10 -5.39
CA THR A 84 -5.06 -2.44 -4.16
C THR A 84 -5.56 -1.00 -4.11
N GLN A 85 -6.06 -0.58 -2.95
CA GLN A 85 -6.38 0.82 -2.67
C GLN A 85 -5.19 1.49 -1.98
N LEU A 86 -4.81 2.66 -2.45
CA LEU A 86 -3.71 3.46 -1.90
C LEU A 86 -4.21 4.85 -1.55
N LEU A 87 -3.74 5.40 -0.44
CA LEU A 87 -3.84 6.83 -0.15
C LEU A 87 -2.60 7.49 -0.75
N VAL A 88 -2.83 8.48 -1.60
CA VAL A 88 -1.77 9.28 -2.22
C VAL A 88 -1.90 10.70 -1.70
N THR A 89 -0.82 11.21 -1.11
CA THR A 89 -0.79 12.51 -0.44
C THR A 89 0.25 13.40 -1.08
N SER A 90 -0.10 14.65 -1.39
CA SER A 90 0.85 15.65 -1.88
C SER A 90 1.87 15.99 -0.79
N GLN A 91 3.17 15.98 -1.12
CA GLN A 91 4.20 16.40 -0.17
C GLN A 91 4.20 17.93 0.04
N ALA A 92 3.76 18.69 -0.96
CA ALA A 92 3.71 20.15 -0.89
C ALA A 92 2.48 20.66 -0.12
N GLU A 93 1.36 19.94 -0.21
CA GLU A 93 0.07 20.26 0.42
C GLU A 93 -0.44 19.00 1.14
N PRO A 94 0.09 18.64 2.33
CA PRO A 94 -0.19 17.36 3.00
C PRO A 94 -1.66 17.13 3.38
N GLU A 95 -2.48 18.18 3.40
CA GLU A 95 -3.93 18.11 3.56
C GLU A 95 -4.66 17.61 2.32
N ARG A 96 -3.99 17.62 1.16
CA ARG A 96 -4.53 17.14 -0.11
C ARG A 96 -4.11 15.71 -0.35
N SER A 97 -5.07 14.81 -0.21
CA SER A 97 -4.91 13.38 -0.46
C SER A 97 -6.09 12.82 -1.25
N VAL A 98 -5.84 11.73 -1.97
CA VAL A 98 -6.85 11.00 -2.73
C VAL A 98 -6.63 9.51 -2.54
N VAL A 99 -7.73 8.76 -2.39
CA VAL A 99 -7.68 7.30 -2.39
C VAL A 99 -7.85 6.82 -3.82
N VAL A 100 -6.88 6.06 -4.33
CA VAL A 100 -6.92 5.51 -5.69
C VAL A 100 -6.96 3.99 -5.67
N THR A 101 -7.55 3.40 -6.71
CA THR A 101 -7.47 1.96 -6.96
C THR A 101 -6.46 1.65 -8.05
N ILE A 102 -5.51 0.76 -7.77
CA ILE A 102 -4.54 0.33 -8.79
C ILE A 102 -5.27 -0.47 -9.87
N ASN A 103 -5.18 -0.01 -11.11
CA ASN A 103 -5.80 -0.66 -12.27
C ASN A 103 -4.78 -1.07 -13.33
N ASP A 104 -3.53 -0.58 -13.22
CA ASP A 104 -2.49 -0.89 -14.18
C ASP A 104 -1.09 -1.02 -13.59
N TRP A 105 -0.15 -1.48 -14.41
CA TRP A 105 1.26 -1.59 -14.07
C TRP A 105 2.07 -0.45 -14.69
N GLY A 106 3.08 0.02 -13.97
CA GLY A 106 3.90 1.17 -14.31
C GLY A 106 3.93 2.16 -13.13
N PRO A 107 4.77 3.20 -13.14
CA PRO A 107 5.76 3.56 -14.14
C PRO A 107 6.88 2.52 -14.31
N ASP A 108 7.46 2.46 -15.52
CA ASP A 108 8.69 1.68 -15.75
C ASP A 108 9.88 2.40 -15.10
N ARG A 109 10.32 1.87 -13.96
CA ARG A 109 11.45 2.43 -13.18
C ARG A 109 12.81 2.31 -13.85
N SER A 110 12.94 1.55 -14.94
CA SER A 110 14.16 1.60 -15.75
C SER A 110 14.28 2.90 -16.55
N VAL A 111 13.15 3.57 -16.81
CA VAL A 111 13.06 4.84 -17.52
C VAL A 111 12.85 6.01 -16.55
N PHE A 112 11.99 5.84 -15.55
CA PHE A 112 11.64 6.84 -14.56
C PHE A 112 11.88 6.31 -13.14
N PRO A 113 13.15 6.19 -12.71
CA PRO A 113 13.51 5.55 -11.45
C PRO A 113 12.93 6.24 -10.22
N GLU A 114 12.60 7.52 -10.30
CA GLU A 114 12.04 8.33 -9.22
C GLU A 114 10.52 8.31 -9.14
N ARG A 115 9.83 7.76 -10.17
CA ARG A 115 8.38 7.77 -10.19
C ARG A 115 7.82 6.62 -9.37
N VAL A 116 7.03 6.99 -8.37
CA VAL A 116 6.40 6.04 -7.44
C VAL A 116 5.08 5.52 -7.97
N ILE A 117 4.31 6.35 -8.68
CA ILE A 117 2.96 6.06 -9.13
C ILE A 117 2.59 6.93 -10.34
N ASP A 118 1.77 6.40 -11.25
CA ASP A 118 1.15 7.21 -12.31
C ASP A 118 -0.37 7.28 -12.04
N LEU A 119 -0.90 8.48 -11.87
CA LEU A 119 -2.31 8.71 -11.56
C LEU A 119 -3.12 8.96 -12.83
N ASP A 120 -4.40 8.59 -12.85
CA ASP A 120 -5.30 9.22 -13.83
C ASP A 120 -5.40 10.73 -13.51
N VAL A 121 -5.55 11.55 -14.56
CA VAL A 121 -5.58 13.02 -14.44
C VAL A 121 -6.62 13.50 -13.42
N THR A 122 -7.76 12.81 -13.29
CA THR A 122 -8.80 13.14 -12.31
C THR A 122 -8.34 12.97 -10.87
N ALA A 123 -7.55 11.93 -10.57
CA ALA A 123 -6.96 11.74 -9.25
C ALA A 123 -5.82 12.74 -9.00
N PHE A 124 -4.99 13.01 -10.00
CA PHE A 124 -3.88 13.95 -9.89
C PHE A 124 -4.35 15.38 -9.58
N ASP A 125 -5.42 15.84 -10.23
CA ASP A 125 -5.98 17.20 -10.04
C ASP A 125 -6.57 17.42 -8.63
N GLN A 126 -6.99 16.34 -7.96
CA GLN A 126 -7.47 16.45 -6.57
C GLN A 126 -6.33 16.81 -5.61
N ILE A 127 -5.11 16.35 -5.87
CA ILE A 127 -3.96 16.54 -4.98
C ILE A 127 -2.93 17.58 -5.43
N GLY A 128 -3.08 18.14 -6.64
CA GLY A 128 -2.22 19.20 -7.15
C GLY A 128 -2.67 19.73 -8.50
N ASP A 129 -1.79 20.47 -9.19
CA ASP A 129 -2.07 21.01 -10.53
C ASP A 129 -1.47 20.09 -11.61
N TRP A 130 -2.34 19.36 -12.32
CA TRP A 130 -1.93 18.41 -13.37
C TRP A 130 -1.14 19.07 -14.50
N ARG A 131 -1.31 20.38 -14.73
CA ARG A 131 -0.56 21.09 -15.79
C ARG A 131 0.94 21.17 -15.52
N ARG A 132 1.37 20.93 -14.27
CA ARG A 132 2.79 20.80 -13.90
C ARG A 132 3.42 19.48 -14.36
N GLY A 133 2.61 18.51 -14.78
CA GLY A 133 3.06 17.21 -15.28
C GLY A 133 3.40 16.20 -14.17
N THR A 134 4.09 16.64 -13.13
CA THR A 134 4.55 15.78 -12.03
C THR A 134 4.49 16.48 -10.68
N MET A 135 4.37 15.72 -9.60
CA MET A 135 4.46 16.24 -8.23
C MET A 135 5.10 15.22 -7.28
N ALA A 136 5.72 15.68 -6.19
CA ALA A 136 6.20 14.78 -5.14
C ALA A 136 5.02 14.32 -4.26
N VAL A 137 4.94 13.02 -4.01
CA VAL A 137 3.86 12.39 -3.21
C VAL A 137 4.41 11.38 -2.21
N THR A 138 3.59 11.09 -1.21
CA THR A 138 3.69 9.90 -0.37
C THR A 138 2.54 8.95 -0.73
N VAL A 139 2.83 7.66 -0.78
CA VAL A 139 1.89 6.58 -1.13
C VAL A 139 1.87 5.57 0.00
N GLU A 140 0.69 5.24 0.49
CA GLU A 140 0.51 4.22 1.53
C GLU A 140 -0.73 3.35 1.24
N PRO A 141 -0.74 2.08 1.66
CA PRO A 141 -1.94 1.24 1.54
C PRO A 141 -3.12 1.83 2.30
N TYR A 142 -4.23 2.02 1.61
CA TYR A 142 -5.48 2.46 2.20
C TYR A 142 -6.31 1.25 2.66
N VAL A 143 -6.69 1.26 3.93
CA VAL A 143 -7.63 0.29 4.50
C VAL A 143 -8.73 1.10 5.17
N SER A 144 -9.98 0.87 4.77
CA SER A 144 -11.12 1.62 5.30
C SER A 144 -11.23 1.39 6.81
N THR A 145 -11.58 2.44 7.56
CA THR A 145 -11.78 2.34 9.02
C THR A 145 -12.97 1.46 9.39
N THR A 146 -13.91 1.23 8.47
CA THR A 146 -14.99 0.26 8.64
C THR A 146 -14.47 -1.17 8.81
N ASP A 147 -13.35 -1.50 8.16
CA ASP A 147 -12.66 -2.78 8.35
C ASP A 147 -11.89 -2.84 9.69
N GLU A 148 -11.49 -1.70 10.26
CA GLU A 148 -10.85 -1.66 11.58
C GLU A 148 -11.81 -1.96 12.73
N PHE A 149 -13.10 -1.61 12.61
CA PHE A 149 -14.10 -1.88 13.65
C PHE A 149 -14.63 -3.31 13.64
N ILE A 150 -14.74 -3.95 12.46
CA ILE A 150 -15.10 -5.37 12.36
C ILE A 150 -14.03 -6.25 13.03
N MET A 151 -12.77 -5.80 13.06
CA MET A 151 -11.64 -6.48 13.72
C MET A 151 -11.64 -6.36 15.25
N VAL A 152 -12.48 -5.50 15.84
CA VAL A 152 -12.54 -5.29 17.30
C VAL A 152 -13.78 -5.94 17.93
N THR A 153 -14.81 -6.27 17.14
CA THR A 153 -16.04 -6.90 17.66
C THR A 153 -16.16 -8.35 17.21
N SER A 154 -15.32 -9.24 17.73
CA SER A 154 -15.76 -10.60 18.05
C SER A 154 -16.05 -10.64 19.55
N ASN A 155 -17.27 -10.27 19.91
CA ASN A 155 -17.76 -10.53 21.26
C ASN A 155 -18.02 -12.03 21.37
N ASP A 156 -17.42 -12.64 22.39
CA ASP A 156 -17.91 -13.88 22.99
C ASP A 156 -19.37 -13.73 23.46
#